data_AF-A0A174QWH6-F1
#
_entry.id   AF-A0A174QWH6-F1
#
_cell.length_a   1.000
_cell.length_b   1.000
_cell.length_c   1.000
_cell.angle_alpha   90.00
_cell.angle_beta   90.00
_cell.angle_gamma   90.00
#
_symmetry.space_group_name_H-M   'P 1'
#
loop_
_entity.id
_entity.type
_entity.pdbx_description
1 polymer ?
#
loop_
_entity_poly.entity_id
_entity_poly.type
_entity_poly.pdbx_seq_one_letter_code
_entity_poly.pdbx_strand_id
1 'polypeptide(L)'
;MQKLSPYELPLNAFQAIGKQWAMITTQRGDMINTMTASWGGVGILWNKPVTYVFLRPQRFTRELLDGSELFSVCFLPEDYRKQLSYCGAHSGRDGDKLAACGFSALHLDGAPVLAQSQTALTCRKLFCQQLDPAGFIDTSLDAANYPQKDYHFLYVSEILGAYLF
;
A
#
# COMPACT_ATOMS: atom_id res chain seq x y z
N MET A 1 -17.36 11.71 0.39
CA MET A 1 -17.11 10.27 0.58
C MET A 1 -18.24 9.41 0.01
N GLN A 2 -17.96 8.73 -1.09
CA GLN A 2 -18.83 7.78 -1.78
C GLN A 2 -18.14 6.40 -1.83
N LYS A 3 -18.84 5.34 -1.42
CA LYS A 3 -18.37 3.95 -1.62
C LYS A 3 -18.82 3.47 -3.00
N LEU A 4 -17.90 2.93 -3.77
CA LEU A 4 -18.11 2.35 -5.09
C LEU A 4 -17.81 0.85 -5.08
N SER A 5 -18.41 0.15 -6.05
CA SER A 5 -17.92 -1.18 -6.41
C SER A 5 -16.45 -1.08 -6.87
N PRO A 6 -15.57 -2.02 -6.52
CA PRO A 6 -14.20 -2.04 -7.04
C PRO A 6 -14.13 -2.04 -8.57
N TYR A 7 -15.17 -2.55 -9.24
CA TYR A 7 -15.29 -2.61 -10.70
C TYR A 7 -15.63 -1.26 -11.35
N GLU A 8 -16.09 -0.29 -10.55
CA GLU A 8 -16.49 1.05 -11.02
C GLU A 8 -15.42 2.10 -10.69
N LEU A 9 -14.28 1.67 -10.16
CA LEU A 9 -13.18 2.53 -9.76
C LEU A 9 -12.64 3.32 -10.97
N PRO A 10 -12.78 4.65 -11.03
CA PRO A 10 -12.30 5.46 -12.15
C PRO A 10 -10.80 5.75 -11.99
N LEU A 11 -9.98 4.70 -11.89
CA LEU A 11 -8.55 4.79 -11.60
C LEU A 11 -7.71 4.20 -12.74
N ASN A 12 -6.77 5.00 -13.26
CA ASN A 12 -5.68 4.47 -14.05
C ASN A 12 -4.55 4.00 -13.12
N ALA A 13 -4.44 2.69 -12.90
CA ALA A 13 -3.48 2.12 -11.95
C ALA A 13 -2.01 2.48 -12.28
N PHE A 14 -1.65 2.61 -13.55
CA PHE A 14 -0.29 2.98 -13.97
C PHE A 14 0.07 4.41 -13.55
N GLN A 15 -0.88 5.35 -13.71
CA GLN A 15 -0.68 6.73 -13.27
C GLN A 15 -0.72 6.84 -11.74
N ALA A 16 -1.70 6.17 -11.11
CA ALA A 16 -1.92 6.25 -9.68
C ALA A 16 -0.73 5.70 -8.87
N ILE A 17 -0.20 4.54 -9.25
CA ILE A 17 0.88 3.91 -8.49
C ILE A 17 2.25 4.41 -9.00
N GLY A 18 2.43 4.44 -10.33
CA GLY A 18 3.72 4.77 -10.93
C GLY A 18 4.11 6.25 -10.84
N LYS A 19 3.13 7.17 -10.84
CA LYS A 19 3.39 8.62 -10.78
C LYS A 19 2.96 9.24 -9.45
N GLN A 20 1.70 9.05 -9.07
CA GLN A 20 1.13 9.70 -7.88
C GLN A 20 1.63 9.06 -6.57
N TRP A 21 2.07 7.81 -6.63
CA TRP A 21 2.44 6.95 -5.51
C TRP A 21 1.24 6.62 -4.62
N ALA A 22 1.23 5.38 -4.12
CA ALA A 22 0.24 4.90 -3.18
C ALA A 22 0.76 5.02 -1.74
N MET A 23 -0.16 5.20 -0.81
CA MET A 23 0.09 5.14 0.63
C MET A 23 -0.52 3.86 1.19
N ILE A 24 0.33 2.92 1.60
CA ILE A 24 -0.10 1.67 2.23
C ILE A 24 -0.26 1.92 3.71
N THR A 25 -1.50 1.91 4.20
CA THR A 25 -1.84 2.26 5.58
C THR A 25 -2.41 1.04 6.28
N THR A 26 -1.82 0.68 7.42
CA THR A 26 -2.22 -0.50 8.19
C THR A 26 -2.18 -0.18 9.69
N GLN A 27 -2.81 -1.06 10.47
CA GLN A 27 -2.91 -0.94 11.91
C GLN A 27 -2.70 -2.29 12.58
N ARG A 28 -1.98 -2.28 13.70
CA ARG A 28 -1.88 -3.42 14.62
C ARG A 28 -1.99 -2.92 16.05
N GLY A 29 -2.99 -3.40 16.79
CA GLY A 29 -3.37 -2.81 18.08
C GLY A 29 -3.73 -1.33 17.88
N ASP A 30 -3.21 -0.45 18.72
CA ASP A 30 -3.45 1.00 18.63
C ASP A 30 -2.50 1.70 17.65
N MET A 31 -1.54 0.98 17.07
CA MET A 31 -0.51 1.56 16.22
C MET A 31 -0.94 1.58 14.75
N ILE A 32 -1.16 2.79 14.23
CA ILE A 32 -1.39 3.04 12.80
C ILE A 32 -0.09 3.54 12.17
N ASN A 33 0.26 3.00 11.01
CA ASN A 33 1.39 3.49 10.24
C ASN A 33 1.08 3.45 8.75
N THR A 34 1.72 4.34 8.00
CA THR A 34 1.60 4.40 6.55
C THR A 34 2.98 4.40 5.88
N MET A 35 3.08 3.94 4.63
CA MET A 35 4.30 4.13 3.84
C MET A 35 3.97 4.41 2.39
N THR A 36 4.87 5.11 1.72
CA THR A 36 4.78 5.33 0.28
C THR A 36 5.25 4.10 -0.47
N ALA A 37 4.44 3.67 -1.44
CA ALA A 37 4.71 2.60 -2.39
C ALA A 37 4.59 3.15 -3.81
N SER A 38 5.61 2.90 -4.63
CA SER A 38 5.63 3.24 -6.05
C SER A 38 5.49 2.00 -6.95
N TRP A 39 5.40 0.80 -6.35
CA TRP A 39 5.22 -0.47 -7.04
C TRP A 39 3.91 -1.12 -6.58
N GLY A 40 3.17 -1.69 -7.53
CA GLY A 40 1.90 -2.34 -7.24
C GLY A 40 0.98 -2.38 -8.44
N GLY A 41 -0.25 -2.80 -8.19
CA GLY A 41 -1.30 -2.85 -9.21
C GLY A 41 -2.64 -3.26 -8.65
N VAL A 42 -3.62 -3.35 -9.54
CA VAL A 42 -4.93 -3.96 -9.30
C VAL A 42 -5.28 -4.89 -10.45
N GLY A 43 -6.17 -5.85 -10.23
CA GLY A 43 -6.62 -6.78 -11.25
C GLY A 43 -7.65 -7.77 -10.74
N ILE A 44 -7.84 -8.88 -11.46
CA ILE A 44 -8.70 -9.99 -11.05
C ILE A 44 -7.85 -11.23 -10.80
N LEU A 45 -8.00 -11.84 -9.62
CA LEU A 45 -7.38 -13.12 -9.27
C LEU A 45 -8.33 -13.91 -8.35
N TRP A 46 -8.41 -15.23 -8.53
CA TRP A 46 -9.38 -16.09 -7.82
C TRP A 46 -10.83 -15.59 -7.90
N ASN A 47 -11.22 -15.06 -9.07
CA ASN A 47 -12.54 -14.47 -9.32
C ASN A 47 -12.87 -13.28 -8.39
N LYS A 48 -11.86 -12.60 -7.86
CA LYS A 48 -12.00 -11.45 -6.95
C LYS A 48 -11.26 -10.23 -7.50
N PRO A 49 -11.77 -9.00 -7.27
CA PRO A 49 -10.98 -7.80 -7.48
C PRO A 49 -9.87 -7.74 -6.44
N VAL A 50 -8.63 -7.61 -6.88
CA VAL A 50 -7.46 -7.64 -6.00
C VAL A 50 -6.53 -6.46 -6.22
N THR A 51 -5.78 -6.11 -5.17
CA THR A 51 -4.56 -5.30 -5.28
C THR A 51 -3.31 -6.17 -5.10
N TYR A 52 -2.25 -5.78 -5.79
CA TYR A 52 -0.90 -6.32 -5.65
C TYR A 52 -0.03 -5.25 -5.01
N VAL A 53 0.47 -5.51 -3.81
CA VAL A 53 1.27 -4.55 -3.06
C VAL A 53 2.60 -5.19 -2.68
N PHE A 54 3.70 -4.45 -2.86
CA PHE A 54 5.05 -4.93 -2.64
C PHE A 54 5.72 -4.16 -1.50
N LEU A 55 6.07 -4.85 -0.41
CA LEU A 55 6.79 -4.24 0.72
C LEU A 55 8.15 -4.90 0.88
N ARG A 56 9.19 -4.07 0.97
CA ARG A 56 10.54 -4.54 1.33
C ARG A 56 10.59 -5.03 2.78
N PRO A 57 11.45 -6.00 3.11
CA PRO A 57 11.47 -6.64 4.42
C PRO A 57 11.75 -5.68 5.59
N GLN A 58 12.56 -4.66 5.37
CA GLN A 58 12.94 -3.64 6.34
C GLN A 58 11.85 -2.61 6.65
N ARG A 59 10.75 -2.58 5.88
CA ARG A 59 9.70 -1.57 6.05
C ARG A 59 8.91 -1.87 7.31
N PHE A 60 8.90 -0.94 8.27
CA PHE A 60 8.12 -1.11 9.49
C PHE A 60 6.63 -1.37 9.25
N THR A 61 6.05 -0.73 8.22
CA THR A 61 4.68 -0.99 7.80
C THR A 61 4.43 -2.45 7.45
N ARG A 62 5.45 -3.19 6.98
CA ARG A 62 5.35 -4.62 6.68
C ARG A 62 5.09 -5.42 7.95
N GLU A 63 5.78 -5.14 9.05
CA GLU A 63 5.59 -5.87 10.30
C GLU A 63 4.19 -5.70 10.89
N LEU A 64 3.65 -4.48 10.77
CA LEU A 64 2.27 -4.21 11.17
C LEU A 64 1.30 -4.89 10.21
N LEU A 65 1.57 -4.83 8.90
CA LEU A 65 0.75 -5.48 7.87
C LEU A 65 0.73 -6.99 8.04
N ASP A 66 1.85 -7.64 8.37
CA ASP A 66 1.93 -9.08 8.62
C ASP A 66 1.03 -9.50 9.78
N GLY A 67 0.94 -8.66 10.82
CA GLY A 67 0.09 -8.87 11.99
C GLY A 67 -1.35 -8.34 11.89
N SER A 68 -1.74 -7.70 10.78
CA SER A 68 -3.12 -7.25 10.53
C SER A 68 -3.84 -8.18 9.56
N GLU A 69 -5.17 -8.12 9.49
CA GLU A 69 -5.93 -8.77 8.41
C GLU A 69 -6.28 -7.78 7.29
N LEU A 70 -6.56 -6.54 7.69
CA LEU A 70 -7.06 -5.46 6.86
C LEU A 70 -6.03 -4.33 6.76
N PHE A 71 -6.06 -3.63 5.63
CA PHE A 71 -5.26 -2.43 5.37
C PHE A 71 -5.92 -1.62 4.26
N SER A 72 -5.34 -0.47 3.93
CA SER A 72 -5.80 0.34 2.80
C SER A 72 -4.67 0.79 1.87
N VAL A 73 -5.05 1.01 0.62
CA VAL A 73 -4.24 1.67 -0.40
C VAL A 73 -4.85 3.04 -0.65
N CYS A 74 -4.20 4.07 -0.14
CA CYS A 74 -4.64 5.47 -0.21
C CYS A 74 -3.91 6.22 -1.32
N PHE A 75 -4.62 7.04 -2.08
CA PHE A 75 -4.09 7.96 -3.07
C PHE A 75 -4.43 9.38 -2.63
N LEU A 76 -3.41 10.19 -2.42
CA LEU A 76 -3.54 11.56 -1.91
C LEU A 76 -3.37 12.58 -3.05
N PRO A 77 -3.88 13.81 -2.89
CA PRO A 77 -3.60 14.92 -3.80
C PRO A 77 -2.09 15.16 -3.97
N GLU A 78 -1.69 15.71 -5.13
CA GLU A 78 -0.29 16.05 -5.42
C GLU A 78 0.33 17.01 -4.39
N ASP A 79 -0.47 17.86 -3.75
CA ASP A 79 -0.02 18.78 -2.70
C ASP A 79 0.63 18.06 -1.50
N TYR A 80 0.35 16.76 -1.31
CA TYR A 80 0.96 15.93 -0.27
C TYR A 80 2.27 15.26 -0.68
N ARG A 81 2.86 15.63 -1.83
CA ARG A 81 4.09 14.98 -2.35
C ARG A 81 5.26 14.98 -1.36
N LYS A 82 5.39 16.05 -0.57
CA LYS A 82 6.42 16.17 0.47
C LYS A 82 6.21 15.15 1.59
N GLN A 83 4.97 14.97 2.03
CA GLN A 83 4.57 14.04 3.08
C GLN A 83 4.72 12.59 2.61
N LEU A 84 4.35 12.29 1.37
CA LEU A 84 4.62 11.01 0.73
C LEU A 84 6.14 10.73 0.73
N SER A 85 6.95 11.68 0.26
CA SER A 85 8.41 11.53 0.25
C SER A 85 8.96 11.26 1.67
N TYR A 86 8.45 11.98 2.68
CA TYR A 86 8.79 11.75 4.08
C TYR A 86 8.42 10.34 4.53
N CYS A 87 7.20 9.89 4.24
CA CYS A 87 6.69 8.57 4.61
C CYS A 87 7.43 7.40 3.94
N GLY A 88 8.03 7.64 2.76
CA GLY A 88 8.92 6.70 2.07
C GLY A 88 10.36 6.69 2.59
N ALA A 89 10.85 7.80 3.16
CA ALA A 89 12.21 7.94 3.67
C ALA A 89 12.37 7.59 5.17
N HIS A 90 11.33 7.81 5.97
CA HIS A 90 11.39 7.64 7.42
C HIS A 90 10.68 6.36 7.87
N SER A 91 11.22 5.73 8.92
CA SER A 91 10.66 4.55 9.55
C SER A 91 9.65 4.94 10.62
N GLY A 92 8.53 4.22 10.71
CA GLY A 92 7.59 4.40 11.81
C GLY A 92 8.05 3.77 13.14
N ARG A 93 9.21 3.11 13.16
CA ARG A 93 9.86 2.68 14.41
C ARG A 93 10.40 3.86 15.21
N ASP A 94 10.86 4.87 14.50
CA ASP A 94 11.63 5.98 15.05
C ASP A 94 10.75 7.21 15.31
N GLY A 95 9.44 7.11 15.05
CA GLY A 95 8.48 8.19 15.31
C GLY A 95 7.11 7.97 14.67
N ASP A 96 6.16 8.83 15.05
CA ASP A 96 4.80 8.86 14.50
C ASP A 96 4.77 9.63 13.18
N LYS A 97 4.69 8.88 12.07
CA LYS A 97 4.65 9.46 10.73
C LYS A 97 3.34 10.18 10.42
N LEU A 98 2.23 9.76 11.03
CA LEU A 98 0.95 10.44 10.82
C LEU A 98 1.03 11.82 11.45
N ALA A 99 1.47 11.91 12.71
CA ALA A 99 1.67 13.20 13.38
C ALA A 99 2.67 14.09 12.64
N ALA A 100 3.83 13.56 12.23
CA ALA A 100 4.85 14.33 11.51
C ALA A 100 4.36 14.89 10.16
N CYS A 101 3.43 14.21 9.51
CA CYS A 101 2.85 14.64 8.22
C CYS A 101 1.52 15.40 8.36
N GLY A 102 1.01 15.59 9.58
CA GLY A 102 -0.31 16.18 9.81
C GLY A 102 -1.45 15.31 9.27
N PHE A 103 -1.24 14.00 9.17
CA PHE A 103 -2.24 13.05 8.74
C PHE A 103 -3.14 12.61 9.90
N SER A 104 -4.36 12.23 9.54
CA SER A 104 -5.31 11.58 10.43
C SER A 104 -5.86 10.33 9.74
N ALA A 105 -6.31 9.37 10.55
CA ALA A 105 -6.89 8.14 10.06
C ALA A 105 -8.36 8.02 10.48
N LEU A 106 -9.15 7.41 9.61
CA LEU A 106 -10.51 6.95 9.87
C LEU A 106 -10.59 5.46 9.48
N HIS A 107 -11.69 4.78 9.79
CA HIS A 107 -11.87 3.37 9.46
C HIS A 107 -12.98 3.16 8.45
N LEU A 108 -12.68 2.44 7.37
CA LEU A 108 -13.64 2.02 6.35
C LEU A 108 -13.49 0.52 6.13
N ASP A 109 -14.60 -0.21 6.13
CA ASP A 109 -14.62 -1.68 6.10
C ASP A 109 -13.69 -2.33 7.15
N GLY A 110 -13.48 -1.65 8.29
CA GLY A 110 -12.56 -2.07 9.35
C GLY A 110 -11.07 -1.77 9.10
N ALA A 111 -10.70 -1.30 7.91
CA ALA A 111 -9.32 -0.92 7.59
C ALA A 111 -9.03 0.56 7.93
N PRO A 112 -7.82 0.90 8.42
CA PRO A 112 -7.42 2.30 8.60
C PRO A 112 -7.17 2.97 7.25
N VAL A 113 -7.70 4.18 7.06
CA VAL A 113 -7.64 4.96 5.82
C VAL A 113 -7.21 6.38 6.16
N LEU A 114 -6.25 6.94 5.40
CA LEU A 114 -5.84 8.34 5.57
C LEU A 114 -6.99 9.27 5.17
N ALA A 115 -7.41 10.15 6.08
CA ALA A 115 -8.53 11.07 5.85
C ALA A 115 -8.26 12.08 4.73
N GLN A 116 -6.98 12.29 4.39
CA GLN A 116 -6.51 13.19 3.32
C GLN A 116 -6.55 12.54 1.92
N SER A 117 -7.02 11.30 1.80
CA SER A 117 -7.09 10.60 0.51
C SER A 117 -8.10 11.26 -0.42
N GLN A 118 -7.81 11.31 -1.73
CA GLN A 118 -8.83 11.52 -2.77
C GLN A 118 -9.51 10.19 -3.12
N THR A 119 -8.73 9.12 -3.14
CA THR A 119 -9.20 7.77 -3.41
C THR A 119 -8.60 6.81 -2.40
N ALA A 120 -9.39 5.87 -1.87
CA ALA A 120 -8.87 4.79 -1.03
C ALA A 120 -9.49 3.45 -1.41
N LEU A 121 -8.67 2.40 -1.34
CA LEU A 121 -9.11 1.01 -1.46
C LEU A 121 -8.98 0.35 -0.10
N THR A 122 -10.06 -0.22 0.43
CA THR A 122 -10.01 -1.07 1.62
C THR A 122 -9.71 -2.51 1.18
N CYS A 123 -8.79 -3.16 1.86
CA CYS A 123 -8.22 -4.42 1.39
C CYS A 123 -8.13 -5.46 2.50
N ARG A 124 -8.42 -6.72 2.15
CA ARG A 124 -8.23 -7.89 3.01
C ARG A 124 -7.18 -8.80 2.39
N LYS A 125 -6.14 -9.13 3.15
CA LYS A 125 -5.05 -10.00 2.65
C LYS A 125 -5.60 -11.38 2.28
N LEU A 126 -5.20 -11.89 1.12
CA LEU A 126 -5.51 -13.25 0.66
C LEU A 126 -4.27 -14.13 0.60
N PHE A 127 -3.13 -13.55 0.22
CA PHE A 127 -1.89 -14.29 0.00
C PHE A 127 -0.69 -13.38 0.24
N CYS A 128 0.39 -13.97 0.77
CA CYS A 128 1.67 -13.31 0.96
C CYS A 128 2.81 -14.25 0.56
N GLN A 129 3.75 -13.76 -0.23
CA GLN A 129 4.96 -14.50 -0.60
C GLN A 129 6.12 -13.52 -0.82
N GLN A 130 7.30 -13.87 -0.31
CA GLN A 130 8.53 -13.21 -0.73
C GLN A 130 8.83 -13.54 -2.19
N LEU A 131 9.23 -12.55 -2.98
CA LEU A 131 9.69 -12.81 -4.35
C LEU A 131 10.91 -13.75 -4.30
N ASP A 132 10.75 -14.91 -4.94
CA ASP A 132 11.83 -15.87 -5.10
C ASP A 132 12.72 -15.42 -6.28
N PRO A 133 14.03 -15.18 -6.07
CA PRO A 133 14.92 -14.82 -7.16
C PRO A 133 15.00 -15.87 -8.28
N ALA A 134 14.73 -17.14 -8.00
CA ALA A 134 14.65 -18.17 -9.04
C ALA A 134 13.50 -17.92 -10.03
N GLY A 135 12.53 -17.07 -9.67
CA GLY A 135 11.41 -16.68 -10.52
C GLY A 135 11.70 -15.57 -11.53
N PHE A 136 12.88 -14.93 -11.52
CA PHE A 136 13.21 -13.90 -12.51
C PHE A 136 13.53 -14.53 -13.88
N ILE A 137 12.70 -14.24 -14.88
CA ILE A 137 12.99 -14.57 -16.29
C ILE A 137 14.00 -13.59 -16.87
N ASP A 138 13.79 -12.29 -16.65
CA ASP A 138 14.78 -11.25 -16.92
C ASP A 138 15.65 -11.05 -15.66
N THR A 139 16.81 -11.69 -15.66
CA THR A 139 17.74 -11.68 -14.52
C THR A 139 18.40 -10.32 -14.29
N SER A 140 18.32 -9.38 -15.24
CA SER A 140 18.82 -8.01 -15.04
C SER A 140 18.05 -7.26 -13.96
N LEU A 141 16.77 -7.61 -13.76
CA LEU A 141 15.90 -7.01 -12.74
C LEU A 141 16.36 -7.36 -11.32
N ASP A 142 16.88 -8.58 -11.09
CA ASP A 142 17.42 -8.98 -9.79
C ASP A 142 18.61 -8.08 -9.42
N ALA A 143 19.59 -7.98 -10.32
CA ALA A 143 20.79 -7.18 -10.09
C ALA A 143 20.47 -5.68 -9.91
N ALA A 144 19.56 -5.13 -10.73
CA ALA A 144 19.22 -3.71 -10.69
C ALA A 144 18.43 -3.30 -9.43
N ASN A 145 17.55 -4.17 -8.93
CA ASN A 145 16.62 -3.81 -7.86
C ASN A 145 16.98 -4.41 -6.50
N TYR A 146 17.73 -5.51 -6.46
CA TYR A 146 18.05 -6.26 -5.22
C TYR A 146 19.56 -6.50 -5.05
N PRO A 147 20.40 -5.45 -5.04
CA PRO A 147 21.84 -5.61 -4.81
C PRO A 147 22.13 -6.23 -3.44
N GLN A 148 21.24 -6.03 -2.46
CA GLN A 148 21.34 -6.56 -1.10
C GLN A 148 20.54 -7.85 -0.89
N LYS A 149 19.93 -8.41 -1.94
CA LYS A 149 19.09 -9.62 -1.87
C LYS A 149 17.92 -9.48 -0.88
N ASP A 150 17.44 -8.25 -0.69
CA ASP A 150 16.33 -7.88 0.20
C ASP A 150 14.99 -7.86 -0.55
N TYR A 151 14.60 -9.04 -1.04
CA TYR A 151 13.44 -9.22 -1.91
C TYR A 151 12.12 -8.76 -1.26
N HIS A 152 11.30 -8.06 -2.05
CA HIS A 152 9.97 -7.63 -1.61
C HIS A 152 9.07 -8.83 -1.29
N PHE A 153 8.12 -8.60 -0.39
CA PHE A 153 6.97 -9.45 -0.18
C PHE A 153 5.80 -8.94 -1.02
N LEU A 154 5.25 -9.81 -1.85
CA LEU A 154 4.00 -9.60 -2.57
C LEU A 154 2.84 -9.93 -1.62
N TYR A 155 1.94 -8.98 -1.45
CA TYR A 155 0.62 -9.18 -0.85
C TYR A 155 -0.42 -9.11 -1.96
N VAL A 156 -1.15 -10.20 -2.17
CA VAL A 156 -2.38 -10.20 -2.98
C VAL A 156 -3.54 -10.06 -2.02
N SER A 157 -4.39 -9.07 -2.23
CA SER A 157 -5.45 -8.72 -1.29
C SER A 157 -6.75 -8.41 -2.01
N GLU A 158 -7.86 -8.94 -1.51
CA GLU A 158 -9.21 -8.63 -2.01
C GLU A 158 -9.53 -7.17 -1.73
N ILE A 159 -10.02 -6.46 -2.74
CA ILE A 159 -10.55 -5.10 -2.58
C ILE A 159 -11.99 -5.22 -2.07
N LEU A 160 -12.24 -4.76 -0.84
CA LEU A 160 -13.56 -4.81 -0.21
C LEU A 160 -14.44 -3.62 -0.62
N GLY A 161 -13.81 -2.48 -0.89
CA GLY A 161 -14.48 -1.25 -1.26
C GLY A 161 -13.51 -0.25 -1.88
N ALA A 162 -14.03 0.56 -2.79
CA ALA A 162 -13.32 1.73 -3.30
C ALA A 162 -14.05 3.00 -2.84
N TYR A 163 -13.30 4.00 -2.43
CA TYR A 163 -13.84 5.22 -1.83
C TYR A 163 -13.30 6.44 -2.54
N LEU A 164 -14.21 7.32 -2.97
CA LEU A 164 -13.89 8.65 -3.47
C LEU A 164 -14.27 9.68 -2.41
N PHE A 165 -13.35 10.60 -2.11
CA PHE A 165 -13.52 11.58 -1.04
C PHE A 165 -14.10 12.89 -1.57
#